data_AF-A0A968MYQ3-F1
#
_entry.id   AF-A0A968MYQ3-F1
#
_cell.length_a   1.000
_cell.length_b   1.000
_cell.length_c   1.000
_cell.angle_alpha   90.00
_cell.angle_beta   90.00
_cell.angle_gamma   90.00
#
_symmetry.space_group_name_H-M   'P 1'
#
loop_
_entity.id
_entity.type
_entity.pdbx_description
1 polymer ?
#
loop_
_entity_poly.entity_id
_entity_poly.type
_entity_poly.pdbx_seq_one_letter_code
_entity_poly.pdbx_strand_id
1 'polypeptide(L)'
;MEATPEKFLFVCVYGENIKEVFYSIEDFKNFVFQKKYKSKIFFAHNAEYDLMGIFGNVFKFFGNPVYAGTRFITTQKDGVKFGDSLNILLMSVKKIGTAIGLEKWSWKMNINEGLLKTYLKK
;
A
#
# COMPACT_ATOMS: atom_id res chain seq x y z
N MET A 1 9.77 -4.74 -19.23
CA MET A 1 10.43 -4.94 -17.92
C MET A 1 9.37 -5.45 -16.97
N GLU A 2 9.37 -6.76 -16.71
CA GLU A 2 8.46 -7.38 -15.76
C GLU A 2 8.93 -7.05 -14.34
N ALA A 3 8.02 -6.54 -13.51
CA ALA A 3 8.30 -6.29 -12.10
C ALA A 3 8.48 -7.63 -11.39
N THR A 4 9.68 -7.94 -10.92
CA THR A 4 9.97 -9.16 -10.17
C THR A 4 9.22 -9.17 -8.82
N PRO A 5 8.44 -10.21 -8.49
CA PRO A 5 7.64 -10.28 -7.26
C PRO A 5 8.42 -10.38 -5.94
N GLU A 6 9.76 -10.47 -5.99
CA GLU A 6 10.57 -11.02 -4.90
C GLU A 6 10.73 -10.12 -3.67
N LYS A 7 10.19 -8.89 -3.68
CA LYS A 7 10.19 -8.00 -2.51
C LYS A 7 8.92 -7.16 -2.42
N PHE A 8 7.74 -7.78 -2.46
CA PHE A 8 6.51 -7.08 -2.06
C PHE A 8 6.51 -6.92 -0.54
N LEU A 9 6.96 -5.75 -0.08
CA LEU A 9 6.82 -5.31 1.30
C LEU A 9 5.85 -4.12 1.33
N PHE A 10 4.63 -4.36 1.78
CA PHE A 10 3.68 -3.27 2.00
C PHE A 10 3.85 -2.76 3.44
N VAL A 11 4.47 -1.59 3.59
CA VAL A 11 4.70 -0.99 4.92
C VAL A 11 3.64 0.06 5.21
N CYS A 12 2.77 -0.34 6.14
CA CYS A 12 2.02 0.47 7.09
C CYS A 12 0.75 1.20 6.61
N VAL A 13 -0.35 0.81 7.26
CA VAL A 13 -1.59 1.60 7.39
C VAL A 13 -1.47 2.40 8.68
N TYR A 14 -1.30 3.73 8.60
CA TYR A 14 -1.37 4.60 9.79
C TYR A 14 -2.79 5.15 9.94
N GLY A 15 -3.52 4.61 10.91
CA GLY A 15 -4.87 5.06 11.28
C GLY A 15 -5.55 4.01 12.16
N GLU A 16 -6.25 4.45 13.20
CA GLU A 16 -7.04 3.58 14.09
C GLU A 16 -6.27 2.42 14.76
N ASN A 17 -5.09 2.70 15.33
CA ASN A 17 -4.28 1.71 16.08
C ASN A 17 -3.81 0.48 15.27
N ILE A 18 -3.86 0.54 13.93
CA ILE A 18 -3.36 -0.54 13.08
C ILE A 18 -1.84 -0.41 12.94
N LYS A 19 -1.11 -1.49 13.21
CA LYS A 19 0.35 -1.59 13.03
C LYS A 19 0.69 -2.96 12.44
N GLU A 20 0.45 -3.11 11.14
CA GLU A 20 0.65 -4.37 10.42
C GLU A 20 1.67 -4.22 9.29
N VAL A 21 2.41 -5.29 9.03
CA VAL A 21 3.35 -5.41 7.91
C VAL A 21 2.97 -6.66 7.12
N PHE A 22 2.77 -6.51 5.81
CA PHE A 22 2.39 -7.61 4.92
C PHE A 22 3.57 -8.01 4.06
N TYR A 23 3.85 -9.32 4.01
CA TYR A 23 4.93 -9.93 3.22
C TYR A 23 4.43 -10.59 1.94
N SER A 24 3.11 -10.63 1.74
CA SER A 24 2.50 -11.11 0.51
C SER A 24 1.32 -10.22 0.10
N ILE A 25 1.06 -10.17 -1.21
CA ILE A 25 -0.11 -9.50 -1.78
C ILE A 25 -1.40 -10.13 -1.22
N GLU A 26 -1.42 -11.45 -1.07
CA GLU A 26 -2.61 -12.18 -0.65
C GLU A 26 -2.98 -11.87 0.81
N ASP A 27 -2.00 -11.78 1.72
CA ASP A 27 -2.25 -11.39 3.11
C ASP A 27 -2.82 -9.98 3.19
N PHE A 28 -2.29 -9.05 2.39
CA PHE A 28 -2.83 -7.70 2.31
C PHE A 28 -4.27 -7.67 1.81
N LYS A 29 -4.58 -8.41 0.74
CA LYS A 29 -5.95 -8.53 0.20
C LYS A 29 -6.93 -9.08 1.24
N ASN A 30 -6.54 -10.16 1.90
CA ASN A 30 -7.33 -10.79 2.96
C ASN A 30 -7.53 -9.87 4.15
N PHE A 31 -6.56 -9.00 4.45
CA PHE A 31 -6.69 -7.99 5.48
C PHE A 31 -7.68 -6.88 5.10
N VAL A 32 -7.50 -6.22 3.95
CA VAL A 32 -8.25 -5.00 3.61
C VAL A 32 -9.73 -5.26 3.35
N PHE A 33 -10.12 -6.46 2.88
CA PHE A 33 -11.51 -6.81 2.60
C PHE A 33 -12.27 -7.41 3.80
N GLN A 34 -11.68 -7.41 4.99
CA GLN A 34 -12.38 -7.82 6.20
C GLN A 34 -13.58 -6.91 6.48
N LYS A 35 -14.66 -7.50 7.05
CA LYS A 35 -15.91 -6.80 7.35
C LYS A 35 -15.70 -5.50 8.16
N LYS A 36 -14.73 -5.48 9.07
CA LYS A 36 -14.40 -4.31 9.91
C LYS A 36 -13.88 -3.09 9.13
N TYR A 37 -13.42 -3.26 7.89
CA TYR A 37 -12.84 -2.19 7.09
C TYR A 37 -13.72 -1.72 5.92
N LYS A 38 -14.93 -2.27 5.75
CA LYS A 38 -15.88 -1.91 4.66
C LYS A 38 -16.41 -0.47 4.70
N SER A 39 -16.03 0.33 5.69
CA SER A 39 -16.38 1.75 5.79
C SER A 39 -15.15 2.63 5.95
N LYS A 40 -13.95 2.05 5.83
CA LYS A 40 -12.67 2.73 6.00
C LYS A 40 -12.07 3.07 4.64
N ILE A 41 -11.20 4.07 4.65
CA ILE A 41 -10.42 4.48 3.49
C ILE A 41 -8.96 4.12 3.77
N PHE A 42 -8.36 3.33 2.88
CA PHE A 42 -6.93 3.06 2.89
C PHE A 42 -6.24 4.09 2.00
N PHE A 43 -5.36 4.90 2.60
CA PHE A 43 -4.54 5.84 1.84
C PHE A 43 -3.18 5.23 1.53
N ALA A 44 -2.78 5.33 0.26
CA ALA A 44 -1.41 5.13 -0.18
C ALA A 44 -0.91 6.42 -0.83
N HIS A 45 0.40 6.59 -0.98
CA HIS A 45 0.99 7.79 -1.55
C HIS A 45 1.47 7.48 -2.97
N ASN A 46 0.83 8.08 -3.98
CA ASN A 46 0.85 7.63 -5.37
C ASN A 46 0.12 6.27 -5.53
N ALA A 47 -1.08 6.20 -4.97
CA ALA A 47 -1.80 4.94 -4.75
C ALA A 47 -2.07 4.12 -6.03
N GLU A 48 -2.23 4.74 -7.19
CA GLU A 48 -2.49 4.02 -8.45
C GLU A 48 -1.42 2.97 -8.75
N TYR A 49 -0.15 3.33 -8.53
CA TYR A 49 0.98 2.44 -8.78
C TYR A 49 0.93 1.20 -7.87
N ASP A 50 0.70 1.40 -6.58
CA ASP A 50 0.60 0.32 -5.60
C ASP A 50 -0.62 -0.57 -5.87
N LEU A 51 -1.77 0.03 -6.18
CA LEU A 51 -2.99 -0.70 -6.49
C LEU A 51 -2.83 -1.54 -7.76
N MET A 52 -2.12 -1.04 -8.78
CA MET A 52 -1.80 -1.83 -9.96
C MET A 52 -0.92 -3.04 -9.64
N GLY A 53 0.08 -2.87 -8.76
CA GLY A 53 0.95 -3.97 -8.33
C GLY A 53 0.21 -5.03 -7.51
N ILE A 54 -0.75 -4.63 -6.67
CA ILE A 54 -1.49 -5.51 -5.76
C ILE A 54 -2.65 -6.21 -6.47
N PHE A 55 -3.46 -5.46 -7.22
CA PHE A 55 -4.74 -5.91 -7.77
C PHE A 55 -4.71 -6.13 -9.28
N GLY A 56 -3.60 -5.76 -9.95
CA GLY A 56 -3.52 -5.78 -11.40
C GLY A 56 -4.25 -4.58 -12.02
N ASN A 57 -4.91 -4.78 -13.15
CA ASN A 57 -5.60 -3.69 -13.84
C ASN A 57 -6.70 -3.08 -12.94
N VAL A 58 -6.47 -1.86 -12.45
CA VAL A 58 -7.34 -1.15 -11.49
C VAL A 58 -8.74 -0.92 -12.08
N PHE A 59 -8.85 -0.58 -13.36
CA PHE A 59 -10.15 -0.41 -14.02
C PHE A 59 -10.94 -1.72 -14.03
N LYS A 60 -10.30 -2.84 -14.38
CA LYS A 60 -10.97 -4.15 -14.40
C LYS A 60 -11.33 -4.64 -13.01
N PHE A 61 -10.44 -4.46 -12.03
CA PHE A 61 -10.65 -4.99 -10.69
C PHE A 61 -11.70 -4.20 -9.90
N PHE A 62 -11.63 -2.87 -9.96
CA PHE A 62 -12.50 -1.98 -9.17
C PHE A 62 -13.70 -1.42 -9.95
N GLY A 63 -13.68 -1.46 -11.28
CA GLY A 63 -14.76 -1.01 -12.15
C GLY A 63 -14.78 0.50 -12.37
N ASN A 64 -14.85 1.29 -11.28
CA ASN A 64 -15.08 2.73 -11.34
C ASN A 64 -14.02 3.53 -10.55
N PRO A 65 -12.73 3.50 -10.94
CA PRO A 65 -11.75 4.41 -10.37
C PRO A 65 -12.06 5.87 -10.77
N VAL A 66 -11.84 6.79 -9.83
CA VAL A 66 -12.09 8.23 -10.00
C VAL A 66 -10.77 8.94 -10.26
N TYR A 67 -10.75 9.77 -11.30
CA TYR A 67 -9.59 10.57 -11.71
C TYR A 67 -9.95 12.06 -11.80
N ALA A 68 -8.97 12.93 -11.52
CA ALA A 68 -9.00 14.35 -11.85
C ALA A 68 -7.93 14.62 -12.91
N GLY A 69 -8.35 14.70 -14.18
CA GLY A 69 -7.42 14.66 -15.31
C GLY A 69 -6.69 13.33 -15.35
N THR A 70 -5.35 13.37 -15.29
CA THR A 70 -4.50 12.16 -15.26
C THR A 70 -4.20 11.66 -13.86
N ARG A 71 -4.67 12.33 -12.80
CA ARG A 71 -4.36 11.97 -11.41
C ARG A 71 -5.44 11.06 -10.85
N PHE A 72 -5.06 9.87 -10.42
CA PHE A 72 -5.93 8.98 -9.66
C PHE A 72 -6.29 9.62 -8.32
N ILE A 73 -7.58 9.59 -7.96
CA ILE A 73 -8.09 10.18 -6.71
C ILE A 73 -8.48 9.07 -5.73
N THR A 74 -9.38 8.18 -6.16
CA THR A 74 -9.93 7.13 -5.30
C THR A 74 -10.55 6.01 -6.12
N THR A 75 -10.73 4.84 -5.50
CA THR A 75 -11.52 3.74 -6.04
C THR A 75 -12.19 2.98 -4.90
N GLN A 76 -13.19 2.16 -5.22
CA GLN A 76 -13.84 1.32 -4.22
C GLN A 76 -14.22 -0.06 -4.76
N LYS A 77 -14.23 -1.05 -3.87
CA LYS A 77 -14.79 -2.38 -4.12
C LYS A 77 -15.26 -2.99 -2.82
N ASP A 78 -16.41 -3.65 -2.81
CA ASP A 78 -16.96 -4.39 -1.66
C ASP A 78 -17.08 -3.55 -0.36
N GLY A 79 -17.29 -2.24 -0.50
CA GLY A 79 -17.35 -1.26 0.58
C GLY A 79 -16.00 -0.66 0.98
N VAL A 80 -14.89 -1.30 0.63
CA VAL A 80 -13.55 -0.81 0.92
C VAL A 80 -13.16 0.27 -0.07
N LYS A 81 -12.69 1.41 0.44
CA LYS A 81 -12.22 2.53 -0.37
C LYS A 81 -10.70 2.65 -0.31
N PHE A 82 -10.10 2.96 -1.44
CA PHE A 82 -8.69 3.31 -1.54
C PHE A 82 -8.56 4.75 -2.04
N GLY A 83 -7.68 5.52 -1.44
CA GLY A 83 -7.46 6.93 -1.79
C GLY A 83 -5.99 7.23 -2.02
N ASP A 84 -5.72 8.19 -2.90
CA ASP A 84 -4.37 8.68 -3.12
C ASP A 84 -4.08 9.91 -2.27
N SER A 85 -3.24 9.70 -1.24
CA SER A 85 -2.77 10.75 -0.36
C SER A 85 -1.86 11.75 -1.05
N LEU A 86 -1.28 11.44 -2.22
CA LEU A 86 -0.45 12.40 -2.96
C LEU A 86 -1.27 13.62 -3.42
N ASN A 87 -2.58 13.48 -3.61
CA ASN A 87 -3.46 14.62 -3.94
C ASN A 87 -3.77 15.51 -2.73
N ILE A 88 -3.51 15.03 -1.51
CA ILE A 88 -3.71 15.76 -0.25
C ILE A 88 -2.38 16.35 0.22
N LEU A 89 -1.34 15.50 0.24
CA LEU A 89 0.02 15.83 0.62
C LEU A 89 0.85 15.89 -0.67
N LEU A 90 0.89 17.06 -1.30
CA LEU A 90 1.53 17.31 -2.61
C LEU A 90 3.07 17.29 -2.56
N MET A 91 3.68 16.35 -1.84
CA MET A 91 5.12 16.20 -1.69
C MET A 91 5.48 14.76 -1.39
N SER A 92 6.71 14.34 -1.73
CA SER A 92 7.14 12.95 -1.49
C SER A 92 7.10 12.55 -0.02
N VAL A 93 6.88 11.26 0.26
CA VAL A 93 6.92 10.68 1.62
C VAL A 93 8.19 11.10 2.40
N LYS A 94 9.34 11.20 1.72
CA LYS A 94 10.59 11.71 2.33
C LYS A 94 10.42 13.14 2.84
N LYS A 95 9.86 14.05 2.02
CA LYS A 95 9.62 15.44 2.41
C LYS A 95 8.59 15.53 3.53
N ILE A 96 7.53 14.71 3.48
CA ILE A 96 6.54 14.61 4.57
C ILE A 96 7.26 14.27 5.88
N GLY A 97 8.04 13.18 5.90
CA GLY A 97 8.79 12.75 7.08
C GLY A 97 9.70 13.84 7.64
N THR A 98 10.50 14.48 6.79
CA THR A 98 11.35 15.61 7.21
C THR A 98 10.55 16.79 7.77
N ALA A 99 9.41 17.14 7.15
CA ALA A 99 8.58 18.25 7.58
C ALA A 99 7.95 18.03 8.97
N ILE A 100 7.67 16.78 9.34
CA ILE A 100 7.13 16.41 10.66
C ILE A 100 8.20 15.98 11.67
N GLY A 101 9.48 16.22 11.35
CA GLY A 101 10.59 15.89 12.25
C GLY A 101 10.85 14.38 12.41
N LEU A 102 10.33 13.54 11.51
CA LEU A 102 10.70 12.13 11.46
C LEU A 102 12.10 12.00 10.84
N GLU A 103 13.00 11.40 11.59
CA GLU A 103 14.29 11.00 11.06
C GLU A 103 14.11 9.94 9.97
N LYS A 104 14.99 9.98 8.96
CA LYS A 104 15.04 8.92 7.95
C LYS A 104 15.40 7.63 8.68
N TRP A 105 14.45 6.71 8.79
CA TRP A 105 14.71 5.38 9.33
C TRP A 105 15.86 4.72 8.56
N SER A 106 17.01 4.55 9.22
CA SER A 106 18.06 3.67 8.71
C SER A 106 17.56 2.25 8.91
N TRP A 107 17.25 1.56 7.80
CA TRP A 107 16.97 0.13 7.82
C TRP A 107 18.24 -0.62 8.26
N LYS A 108 18.44 -0.79 9.58
CA LYS A 108 19.28 -1.88 10.09
C LYS A 108 18.43 -3.13 10.02
N MET A 109 18.38 -3.77 8.84
CA MET A 109 17.79 -5.10 8.74
C MET A 109 18.67 -6.06 9.53
N ASN A 110 18.34 -6.32 10.80
CA ASN A 110 18.68 -7.59 11.42
C ASN A 110 17.76 -8.64 10.78
N ILE A 111 18.11 -9.03 9.56
CA ILE A 111 17.53 -10.22 8.94
C ILE A 111 17.99 -11.39 9.80
N ASN A 112 17.12 -11.90 10.66
CA ASN A 112 17.28 -13.27 11.12
C ASN A 112 17.20 -14.14 9.85
N GLU A 113 18.34 -14.66 9.39
CA GLU A 113 18.51 -15.43 8.15
C GLU A 113 17.53 -16.62 8.04
N GLY A 114 16.91 -17.02 9.15
CA GLY A 114 15.86 -18.05 9.19
C GLY A 114 14.56 -17.67 8.50
N LEU A 115 14.11 -16.41 8.56
CA LEU A 115 12.81 -15.99 7.97
C LEU A 115 12.87 -15.87 6.45
N LEU A 116 14.01 -15.45 5.89
CA LEU A 116 14.18 -15.29 4.45
C LEU A 116 14.28 -16.63 3.70
N LYS A 117 14.80 -17.68 4.35
CA LYS A 117 14.88 -19.03 3.76
C LYS A 117 13.51 -19.71 3.60
N THR A 118 12.52 -19.34 4.41
CA THR A 118 11.18 -19.95 4.33
C THR A 118 10.36 -19.37 3.17
N TYR A 119 10.58 -18.09 2.80
CA TYR A 119 9.80 -17.41 1.77
C TYR A 119 10.47 -17.38 0.38
N LEU A 120 11.79 -17.58 0.28
CA LEU A 120 12.51 -17.65 -1.00
C LEU A 120 12.77 -19.08 -1.52
N LYS A 121 12.25 -20.12 -0.85
CA LYS A 121 12.20 -21.47 -1.38
C LYS A 121 10.79 -21.83 -1.83
N LYS A 122 10.39 -21.33 -2.99
CA LYS A 122 9.50 -22.03 -3.91
C LYS A 122 10.02 -21.87 -5.32
#